data_AF-A0A9X6B9D7-F1
#
_entry.id   AF-A0A9X6B9D7-F1
#
_cell.length_a   1.000
_cell.length_b   1.000
_cell.length_c   1.000
_cell.angle_alpha   90.00
_cell.angle_beta   90.00
_cell.angle_gamma   90.00
#
_symmetry.space_group_name_H-M   'P 1'
#
loop_
_entity.id
_entity.type
_entity.pdbx_description
1 polymer ?
#
loop_
_entity_poly.entity_id
_entity_poly.type
_entity_poly.pdbx_seq_one_letter_code
_entity_poly.pdbx_strand_id
1 'polypeptide(L)'
;MVVDKSRSGNSTQLLQEIDWKMRRIESILQQVSVDGLIEEAYEIHEMLIKVSQLLLILQQDPKMTPLAKGLSLQLQSIQEQYNRLFGKGKYPEKFLNIQK
;
A
#
# COMPACT_ATOMS: atom_id res chain seq x y z
N MET A 1 37.14 -6.82 -4.73
CA MET A 1 35.73 -6.70 -4.28
C MET A 1 34.86 -6.61 -5.52
N VAL A 2 34.12 -7.67 -5.86
CA VAL A 2 33.18 -7.67 -6.98
C VAL A 2 31.90 -7.00 -6.48
N VAL A 3 31.58 -5.82 -7.00
CA VAL A 3 30.30 -5.16 -6.73
C VAL A 3 29.21 -6.03 -7.35
N ASP A 4 28.37 -6.57 -6.48
CA ASP A 4 27.30 -7.48 -6.80
C ASP A 4 26.23 -6.79 -7.66
N LYS A 5 26.39 -6.83 -8.98
CA LYS A 5 25.46 -6.26 -9.97
C LYS A 5 24.09 -6.96 -9.97
N SER A 6 23.95 -8.11 -9.31
CA SER A 6 22.69 -8.84 -9.23
C SER A 6 21.68 -8.17 -8.28
N ARG A 7 22.19 -7.49 -7.24
CA ARG A 7 21.36 -6.87 -6.20
C ARG A 7 20.61 -5.64 -6.68
N SER A 8 21.24 -4.81 -7.54
CA SER A 8 20.61 -3.57 -8.04
C SER A 8 19.44 -3.83 -8.99
N GLY A 9 19.51 -4.88 -9.81
CA GLY A 9 18.40 -5.27 -10.69
C GLY A 9 17.14 -5.64 -9.91
N ASN A 10 17.32 -6.30 -8.77
CA ASN A 10 16.23 -6.68 -7.87
C ASN A 10 15.60 -5.43 -7.21
N SER A 11 16.42 -4.49 -6.73
CA SER A 11 15.93 -3.25 -6.10
C SER A 11 15.13 -2.35 -7.06
N THR A 12 15.50 -2.26 -8.34
CA THR A 12 14.74 -1.48 -9.33
C THR A 12 13.36 -2.09 -9.61
N GLN A 13 13.26 -3.41 -9.72
CA GLN A 13 11.98 -4.09 -9.92
C GLN A 13 11.06 -3.91 -8.71
N LEU A 14 11.61 -4.04 -7.49
CA LEU A 14 10.88 -3.79 -6.25
C LEU A 14 10.34 -2.35 -6.20
N LEU A 15 11.13 -1.36 -6.60
CA LEU A 15 10.69 0.05 -6.64
C LEU A 15 9.53 0.28 -7.60
N GLN A 16 9.59 -0.32 -8.80
CA GLN A 16 8.50 -0.22 -9.77
C GLN A 16 7.21 -0.86 -9.23
N GLU A 17 7.33 -2.00 -8.56
CA GLU A 17 6.17 -2.65 -7.95
C GLU A 17 5.58 -1.84 -6.79
N ILE A 18 6.44 -1.26 -5.93
CA ILE A 18 6.00 -0.37 -4.84
C ILE A 18 5.25 0.84 -5.40
N ASP A 19 5.83 1.55 -6.38
CA ASP A 19 5.23 2.74 -6.99
C ASP A 19 3.88 2.42 -7.64
N TRP A 20 3.80 1.32 -8.41
CA TRP A 20 2.55 0.90 -9.02
C TRP A 20 1.45 0.60 -7.99
N LYS A 21 1.78 -0.17 -6.92
CA LYS A 21 0.81 -0.51 -5.88
C LYS A 21 0.37 0.72 -5.08
N MET A 22 1.28 1.62 -4.73
CA MET A 22 0.92 2.85 -4.00
C MET A 22 -0.04 3.71 -4.82
N ARG A 23 0.26 3.95 -6.11
CA ARG A 23 -0.64 4.70 -7.01
C ARG A 23 -2.00 4.03 -7.15
N ARG A 24 -2.03 2.70 -7.24
CA ARG A 24 -3.29 1.94 -7.32
C ARG A 24 -4.11 2.12 -6.05
N ILE A 25 -3.50 2.01 -4.87
CA ILE A 25 -4.17 2.25 -3.58
C ILE A 25 -4.74 3.66 -3.52
N GLU A 26 -3.95 4.68 -3.85
CA GLU A 26 -4.40 6.07 -3.85
C GLU A 26 -5.56 6.30 -4.81
N SER A 27 -5.51 5.71 -6.01
CA SER A 27 -6.60 5.78 -6.99
C SER A 27 -7.89 5.15 -6.45
N ILE A 28 -7.81 3.99 -5.80
CA ILE A 28 -8.99 3.34 -5.22
C ILE A 28 -9.51 4.19 -4.05
N LEU A 29 -8.65 4.65 -3.13
CA LEU A 29 -9.06 5.50 -2.01
C LEU A 29 -9.78 6.78 -2.45
N GLN A 30 -9.34 7.40 -3.55
CA GLN A 30 -10.03 8.54 -4.13
C GLN A 30 -11.41 8.17 -4.69
N GLN A 31 -11.56 7.00 -5.33
CA GLN A 31 -12.82 6.50 -5.86
C GLN A 31 -13.80 6.07 -4.74
N VAL A 32 -13.33 5.35 -3.71
CA VAL A 32 -14.20 4.83 -2.64
C VAL A 32 -14.78 5.94 -1.76
N SER A 33 -14.15 7.11 -1.73
CA SER A 33 -14.72 8.30 -1.08
C SER A 33 -16.12 8.67 -1.61
N VAL A 34 -16.50 8.12 -2.78
CA VAL A 34 -17.80 8.30 -3.42
C VAL A 34 -18.78 7.14 -3.09
N ASP A 35 -18.36 5.87 -3.18
CA ASP A 35 -19.29 4.70 -3.15
C ASP A 35 -19.06 3.65 -2.05
N GLY A 36 -17.98 3.72 -1.27
CA GLY A 36 -17.85 2.94 -0.02
C GLY A 36 -17.88 1.41 -0.15
N LEU A 37 -17.29 0.81 -1.20
CA LEU A 37 -17.41 -0.63 -1.46
C LEU A 37 -16.49 -1.50 -0.58
N ILE A 38 -17.05 -2.61 -0.08
CA ILE A 38 -16.37 -3.56 0.82
C ILE A 38 -15.22 -4.29 0.09
N GLU A 39 -15.39 -4.67 -1.17
CA GLU A 39 -14.38 -5.38 -1.97
C GLU A 39 -13.12 -4.53 -2.19
N GLU A 40 -13.31 -3.24 -2.46
CA GLU A 40 -12.22 -2.27 -2.61
C GLU A 40 -11.41 -2.08 -1.32
N ALA A 41 -12.08 -2.16 -0.15
CA ALA A 41 -11.40 -2.10 1.14
C ALA A 41 -10.47 -3.30 1.36
N TYR A 42 -10.92 -4.51 0.98
CA TYR A 42 -10.09 -5.71 1.05
C TYR A 42 -8.91 -5.66 0.05
N GLU A 43 -9.14 -5.19 -1.19
CA GLU A 43 -8.07 -5.00 -2.19
C GLU A 43 -7.00 -4.03 -1.65
N ILE A 44 -7.40 -2.88 -1.10
CA ILE A 44 -6.48 -1.92 -0.51
C ILE A 44 -5.71 -2.55 0.66
N HIS A 45 -6.39 -3.26 1.56
CA HIS A 45 -5.75 -3.89 2.72
C HIS A 45 -4.64 -4.87 2.30
N GLU A 46 -4.91 -5.73 1.32
CA GLU A 46 -3.89 -6.64 0.78
C GLU A 46 -2.72 -5.89 0.16
N MET A 47 -2.99 -4.84 -0.62
CA MET A 47 -1.94 -4.06 -1.26
C MET A 47 -1.06 -3.35 -0.22
N LEU A 48 -1.62 -2.81 0.86
CA LEU A 48 -0.87 -2.19 1.95
C LEU A 48 0.10 -3.19 2.62
N ILE A 49 -0.35 -4.42 2.85
CA ILE A 49 0.50 -5.50 3.39
C ILE A 49 1.63 -5.83 2.42
N LYS A 50 1.31 -6.02 1.14
CA LYS A 50 2.29 -6.34 0.09
C LYS A 50 3.35 -5.24 -0.05
N VAL A 51 2.95 -3.96 -0.08
CA VAL A 51 3.89 -2.83 -0.14
C VAL A 51 4.78 -2.78 1.12
N SER A 52 4.22 -3.05 2.30
CA SER A 52 5.01 -3.11 3.55
C SER A 52 6.10 -4.18 3.47
N GLN A 53 5.79 -5.36 2.93
CA GLN A 53 6.76 -6.44 2.74
C GLN A 53 7.84 -6.07 1.71
N LEU A 54 7.46 -5.48 0.58
CA LEU A 54 8.40 -5.03 -0.44
C LEU A 54 9.34 -3.95 0.09
N LEU A 55 8.84 -3.02 0.89
CA LEU A 55 9.65 -1.99 1.55
C LEU A 55 10.64 -2.60 2.55
N LEU A 56 10.22 -3.62 3.30
CA LEU A 56 11.12 -4.34 4.20
C LEU A 56 12.26 -5.01 3.44
N ILE A 57 11.98 -5.63 2.29
CA ILE A 57 13.00 -6.23 1.42
C ILE A 57 13.93 -5.15 0.86
N LEU A 58 13.36 -4.06 0.34
CA LEU A 58 14.12 -2.93 -0.22
C LEU A 58 15.05 -2.31 0.83
N GLN A 59 14.61 -2.24 2.09
CA GLN A 59 15.40 -1.69 3.19
C GLN A 59 16.64 -2.54 3.52
N GLN A 60 16.66 -3.82 3.15
CA GLN A 60 17.83 -4.70 3.34
C GLN A 60 18.99 -4.32 2.42
N ASP A 61 18.74 -3.58 1.33
CA ASP A 61 19.79 -2.94 0.53
C ASP A 61 20.22 -1.63 1.22
N PRO A 62 21.45 -1.55 1.77
CA PRO A 62 21.92 -0.37 2.50
C PRO A 62 21.86 0.93 1.69
N LYS A 63 21.96 0.83 0.36
CA LYS A 63 21.87 2.00 -0.53
C LYS A 63 20.44 2.52 -0.67
N MET A 64 19.45 1.64 -0.51
CA MET A 64 18.04 1.95 -0.64
C MET A 64 17.38 2.23 0.71
N THR A 65 18.02 1.93 1.84
CA THR A 65 17.47 2.18 3.18
C THR A 65 16.89 3.60 3.37
N PRO A 66 17.56 4.70 2.95
CA PRO A 66 16.99 6.04 3.09
C PRO A 66 15.71 6.23 2.27
N LEU A 67 15.67 5.69 1.05
CA LEU A 67 14.51 5.75 0.16
C LEU A 67 13.35 4.90 0.71
N ALA A 68 13.64 3.67 1.14
CA ALA A 68 12.66 2.79 1.76
C ALA A 68 12.00 3.45 2.98
N LYS A 69 12.79 4.14 3.83
CA LYS A 69 12.23 4.92 4.96
C LYS A 69 11.29 6.03 4.49
N GLY A 70 11.67 6.78 3.45
CA GLY A 70 10.81 7.83 2.87
C GLY A 70 9.49 7.27 2.35
N LEU A 71 9.55 6.16 1.61
CA LEU A 71 8.37 5.46 1.09
C LEU A 71 7.51 4.85 2.21
N SER A 72 8.11 4.36 3.31
CA SER A 72 7.35 3.90 4.47
C SER A 72 6.53 5.01 5.12
N LEU A 73 7.05 6.25 5.16
CA LEU A 73 6.29 7.40 5.65
C LEU A 73 5.11 7.75 4.73
N GLN A 74 5.30 7.62 3.41
CA GLN A 74 4.21 7.78 2.45
C GLN A 74 3.15 6.69 2.63
N LEU A 75 3.58 5.42 2.77
CA LEU A 75 2.67 4.31 3.05
C LEU A 75 1.87 4.54 4.33
N GLN A 76 2.50 5.07 5.38
CA GLN A 76 1.83 5.39 6.63
C GLN A 76 0.72 6.44 6.42
N SER A 77 0.99 7.51 5.66
CA SER A 77 -0.03 8.51 5.31
C SER A 77 -1.21 7.90 4.56
N ILE A 78 -0.93 7.00 3.60
CA ILE A 78 -1.95 6.25 2.86
C ILE A 78 -2.77 5.35 3.81
N GLN A 79 -2.10 4.64 4.72
CA GLN A 79 -2.75 3.77 5.69
C GLN A 79 -3.62 4.56 6.67
N GLU A 80 -3.20 5.76 7.07
CA GLU A 80 -4.03 6.66 7.87
C GLU A 80 -5.29 7.11 7.11
N GLN A 81 -5.19 7.40 5.81
CA GLN A 81 -6.35 7.70 4.97
C GLN A 81 -7.31 6.51 4.85
N TYR A 82 -6.77 5.32 4.57
CA TYR A 82 -7.53 4.07 4.58
C TYR A 82 -8.25 3.87 5.93
N ASN A 83 -7.54 4.02 7.05
CA ASN A 83 -8.13 3.86 8.38
C ASN A 83 -9.20 4.93 8.69
N ARG A 84 -9.11 6.14 8.12
CA ARG A 84 -10.17 7.14 8.25
C ARG A 84 -11.45 6.75 7.51
N LEU A 85 -11.29 6.15 6.32
CA LEU A 85 -12.41 5.74 5.48
C LEU A 85 -13.05 4.42 5.96
N PHE A 86 -12.25 3.46 6.43
CA PHE A 86 -12.70 2.10 6.74
C PHE A 86 -12.44 1.65 8.20
N GLY A 87 -11.63 2.38 8.96
CA GLY A 87 -11.16 1.96 10.30
C GLY A 87 -12.15 2.23 11.45
N LYS A 88 -13.34 2.75 11.16
CA LYS A 88 -14.46 2.73 12.10
C LYS A 88 -15.43 1.65 11.62
N GLY A 89 -15.68 0.62 12.43
CA GLY A 89 -16.65 -0.45 12.16
C GLY A 89 -18.11 -0.02 11.98
N LYS A 90 -18.36 1.21 11.53
CA LYS A 90 -19.62 1.66 10.94
C LYS A 90 -19.49 1.50 9.44
N TYR A 91 -19.68 0.28 8.96
CA TYR A 91 -20.22 0.12 7.61
C TYR A 91 -21.44 1.04 7.51
N PRO A 92 -21.59 1.84 6.44
CA PRO A 92 -22.78 2.65 6.26
C PRO A 92 -24.00 1.75 6.45
N GLU A 93 -24.96 2.14 7.30
CA GLU A 93 -26.18 1.36 7.57
C GLU A 93 -26.93 0.92 6.29
N LYS A 94 -26.64 1.58 5.16
CA LYS A 94 -27.08 1.21 3.81
C LYS A 94 -26.65 -0.20 3.37
N PHE A 95 -25.56 -0.75 3.89
CA PHE A 95 -25.07 -2.09 3.55
C PHE A 95 -25.55 -3.19 4.52
N LEU A 96 -26.15 -2.82 5.66
CA LEU A 96 -26.73 -3.75 6.63
C LEU A 96 -28.13 -4.26 6.22
N ASN A 97 -28.73 -3.70 5.16
CA ASN A 97 -30.08 -4.04 4.70
C ASN A 97 -30.16 -5.09 3.58
N ILE A 98 -29.04 -5.73 3.19
CA ILE A 98 -29.01 -6.71 2.08
C ILE A 98 -29.11 -8.17 2.61
N GLN A 99 -29.31 -8.39 3.91
CA GLN A 99 -29.51 -9.74 4.48
C GLN A 99 -30.83 -9.89 5.24
N LYS A 100 -31.94 -9.50 4.62
CA LYS A 100 -33.29 -9.94 5.05
C LYS A 100 -33.76 -11.11 4.21
#